data_AF-A0A5N6VA54-F1
#
_entry.id   AF-A0A5N6VA54-F1
#
_cell.length_a   1.000
_cell.length_b   1.000
_cell.length_c   1.000
_cell.angle_alpha   90.00
_cell.angle_beta   90.00
_cell.angle_gamma   90.00
#
_symmetry.space_group_name_H-M   'P 1'
#
loop_
_entity.id
_entity.type
_entity.pdbx_description
1 polymer ?
#
loop_
_entity_poly.entity_id
_entity_poly.type
_entity_poly.pdbx_seq_one_letter_code
_entity_poly.pdbx_strand_id
1 'polypeptide(L)'
;MKFISVIALLAPAVLAAPGDAWISLLEQQCPDISKQCLDIAKKVHQPEFRMPEVGQATQTMPTCTPAYVQCIQNLSVDSSDISTFPQPDATQRQLATCLLQIAPDHVKYFLDNDKASTPIPASKNCALRELHRVAHVELGPLA
;
A
#
# COMPACT_ATOMS: atom_id res chain seq x y z
N MET A 1 -44.25 17.23 19.95
CA MET A 1 -42.77 17.28 19.81
C MET A 1 -42.36 16.27 18.75
N LYS A 2 -41.72 16.70 17.66
CA LYS A 2 -41.16 15.80 16.64
C LYS A 2 -39.65 15.98 16.67
N PHE A 3 -38.96 15.07 17.34
CA PHE A 3 -37.50 14.98 17.26
C PHE A 3 -37.17 14.32 15.93
N ILE A 4 -36.91 15.14 14.91
CA ILE A 4 -36.24 14.67 13.70
C ILE A 4 -34.80 14.43 14.11
N SER A 5 -34.47 13.17 14.35
CA SER A 5 -33.12 12.71 14.64
C SER A 5 -32.28 12.92 13.38
N VAL A 6 -31.62 14.07 13.30
CA VAL A 6 -30.58 14.35 12.30
C VAL A 6 -29.34 13.59 12.75
N ILE A 7 -29.33 12.28 12.52
CA ILE A 7 -28.10 11.48 12.46
C ILE A 7 -27.87 11.22 10.97
N ALA A 8 -27.60 12.29 10.25
CA ALA A 8 -27.12 12.24 8.89
C ALA A 8 -26.05 13.33 8.78
N LEU A 9 -24.95 12.98 8.12
CA LEU A 9 -23.88 13.87 7.68
C LEU A 9 -22.84 14.27 8.73
N LEU A 10 -22.05 13.32 9.20
CA LEU A 10 -20.61 13.51 9.43
C LEU A 10 -19.86 12.19 9.15
N ALA A 11 -20.01 11.64 7.95
CA ALA A 11 -18.93 10.80 7.43
C ALA A 11 -17.75 11.75 7.17
N PRO A 12 -16.57 11.55 7.78
CA PRO A 12 -15.48 12.50 7.66
C PRO A 12 -15.12 12.68 6.18
N ALA A 13 -15.23 13.91 5.68
CA ALA A 13 -14.69 14.32 4.38
C ALA A 13 -13.16 14.13 4.26
N VAL A 14 -12.52 13.60 5.31
CA VAL A 14 -11.12 13.15 5.36
C VAL A 14 -10.91 11.84 4.56
N LEU A 15 -11.97 11.07 4.29
CA LEU A 15 -11.91 9.88 3.43
C LEU A 15 -11.80 10.20 1.92
N ALA A 16 -11.74 11.47 1.52
CA ALA A 16 -11.88 11.89 0.12
C ALA A 16 -10.58 12.32 -0.59
N ALA A 17 -9.41 12.28 0.07
CA ALA A 17 -8.13 12.35 -0.63
C ALA A 17 -7.23 11.11 -0.41
N PRO A 18 -7.74 9.86 -0.55
CA PRO A 18 -6.88 8.69 -0.43
C PRO A 18 -6.11 8.52 -1.75
N GLY A 19 -4.79 8.71 -1.70
CA GLY A 19 -3.86 8.27 -2.75
C GLY A 19 -2.99 9.34 -3.40
N ASP A 20 -3.32 10.63 -3.34
CA ASP A 20 -2.50 11.66 -4.01
C ASP A 20 -1.18 11.92 -3.29
N ALA A 21 -1.16 11.90 -1.94
CA ALA A 21 0.06 12.04 -1.17
C ALA A 21 0.97 10.81 -1.29
N TRP A 22 0.41 9.60 -1.28
CA TRP A 22 1.14 8.36 -1.58
C TRP A 22 1.78 8.40 -2.96
N ILE A 23 1.04 8.71 -4.02
CA ILE A 23 1.60 8.76 -5.38
C ILE A 23 2.64 9.88 -5.49
N SER A 24 2.39 11.05 -4.89
CA SER A 24 3.37 12.14 -4.85
C SER A 24 4.66 11.74 -4.13
N LEU A 25 4.56 10.99 -3.02
CA LEU A 25 5.73 10.46 -2.31
C LEU A 25 6.53 9.51 -3.21
N LEU A 26 5.84 8.59 -3.90
CA LEU A 26 6.51 7.66 -4.82
C LEU A 26 7.21 8.40 -5.97
N GLU A 27 6.55 9.37 -6.59
CA GLU A 27 7.15 10.15 -7.69
C GLU A 27 8.36 10.98 -7.22
N GLN A 28 8.33 11.49 -5.99
CA GLN A 28 9.43 12.30 -5.43
C GLN A 28 10.61 11.45 -4.97
N GLN A 29 10.35 10.34 -4.28
CA GLN A 29 11.39 9.55 -3.61
C GLN A 29 11.91 8.41 -4.48
N CYS A 30 11.20 8.10 -5.56
CA CYS A 30 11.43 6.90 -6.36
C CYS A 30 11.31 7.23 -7.85
N PRO A 31 12.17 8.12 -8.39
CA PRO A 31 12.01 8.68 -9.73
C PRO A 31 12.09 7.65 -10.87
N ASP A 32 12.71 6.49 -10.62
CA ASP A 32 12.84 5.40 -11.59
C ASP A 32 11.62 4.47 -11.64
N ILE A 33 10.59 4.72 -10.82
CA ILE A 33 9.38 3.91 -10.81
C ILE A 33 8.61 4.09 -12.13
N SER A 34 8.41 2.99 -12.85
CA SER A 34 7.66 3.07 -14.11
C SER A 34 6.20 3.43 -13.87
N LYS A 35 5.57 4.07 -14.86
CA LYS A 35 4.13 4.38 -14.84
C LYS A 35 3.26 3.14 -14.58
N GLN A 36 3.64 1.99 -15.12
CA GLN A 36 2.93 0.73 -14.89
C GLN A 36 2.94 0.33 -13.41
N CYS A 37 4.05 0.57 -12.71
CA CYS A 37 4.19 0.27 -11.29
C CYS A 37 3.45 1.29 -10.41
N LEU A 38 3.41 2.56 -10.82
CA LEU A 38 2.55 3.57 -10.18
C LEU A 38 1.07 3.23 -10.35
N ASP A 39 0.65 2.78 -11.53
CA ASP A 39 -0.74 2.39 -11.79
C ASP A 39 -1.16 1.21 -10.91
N ILE A 40 -0.28 0.22 -10.68
CA ILE A 40 -0.54 -0.88 -9.74
C ILE A 40 -0.63 -0.35 -8.30
N ALA A 41 0.33 0.48 -7.89
CA ALA A 41 0.35 1.10 -6.56
C ALA A 41 -0.90 1.94 -6.28
N LYS A 42 -1.47 2.57 -7.31
CA LYS A 42 -2.75 3.29 -7.22
C LYS A 42 -3.93 2.32 -7.14
N LYS A 43 -3.96 1.29 -8.00
CA LYS A 43 -5.07 0.33 -8.09
C LYS A 43 -5.28 -0.47 -6.81
N VAL A 44 -4.22 -0.89 -6.11
CA VAL A 44 -4.35 -1.72 -4.88
C VAL A 44 -5.12 -1.03 -3.73
N HIS A 45 -5.27 0.29 -3.79
CA HIS A 45 -6.04 1.08 -2.83
C HIS A 45 -7.51 1.28 -3.25
N GLN A 46 -7.88 0.89 -4.47
CA GLN A 46 -9.25 1.10 -4.97
C GLN A 46 -10.22 0.04 -4.42
N PRO A 47 -11.47 0.40 -4.07
CA PRO A 47 -12.50 -0.55 -3.63
C PRO A 47 -12.78 -1.69 -4.63
N GLU A 48 -12.49 -1.43 -5.90
CA GLU A 48 -12.70 -2.33 -7.03
C GLU A 48 -11.59 -3.38 -7.17
N PHE A 49 -10.46 -3.24 -6.45
CA PHE A 49 -9.30 -4.13 -6.58
C PHE A 49 -9.64 -5.54 -6.05
N ARG A 50 -10.05 -6.42 -6.96
CA ARG A 50 -10.53 -7.78 -6.66
C ARG A 50 -9.79 -8.79 -7.52
N MET A 51 -10.27 -10.03 -7.50
CA MET A 51 -9.57 -11.19 -8.07
C MET A 51 -9.10 -11.02 -9.54
N PRO A 52 -9.88 -10.41 -10.47
CA PRO A 52 -9.40 -10.17 -11.83
C PRO A 52 -8.22 -9.19 -11.91
N GLU A 53 -8.29 -8.06 -11.20
CA GLU A 53 -7.27 -7.02 -11.16
C GLU A 53 -6.02 -7.52 -10.43
N VAL A 54 -6.20 -8.31 -9.38
CA VAL A 54 -5.13 -8.98 -8.64
C VAL A 54 -4.35 -9.92 -9.55
N GLY A 55 -5.02 -10.67 -10.43
CA GLY A 55 -4.36 -11.55 -11.39
C GLY A 55 -3.41 -10.79 -12.32
N GLN A 56 -3.87 -9.67 -12.88
CA GLN A 56 -3.05 -8.81 -13.74
C GLN A 56 -1.89 -8.19 -12.96
N ALA A 57 -2.16 -7.60 -11.78
CA ALA A 57 -1.13 -7.01 -10.94
C ALA A 57 -0.06 -8.06 -10.57
N THR A 58 -0.48 -9.27 -10.19
CA THR A 58 0.42 -10.37 -9.83
C THR A 58 1.38 -10.75 -10.97
N GLN A 59 0.93 -10.71 -12.23
CA GLN A 59 1.79 -10.99 -13.38
C GLN A 59 2.84 -9.90 -13.62
N THR A 60 2.54 -8.65 -13.26
CA THR A 60 3.43 -7.51 -13.45
C THR A 60 4.35 -7.24 -12.25
N MET A 61 3.97 -7.70 -11.05
CA MET A 61 4.77 -7.48 -9.83
C MET A 61 6.26 -7.87 -9.94
N PRO A 62 6.67 -8.94 -10.64
CA PRO A 62 8.11 -9.25 -10.78
C PRO A 62 8.92 -8.12 -11.42
N THR A 63 8.35 -7.38 -12.38
CA THR A 63 9.04 -6.24 -13.02
C THR A 63 9.02 -4.98 -12.16
N CYS A 64 7.99 -4.81 -11.33
CA CYS A 64 7.85 -3.65 -10.44
C CYS A 64 8.57 -3.79 -9.10
N THR A 65 8.82 -5.02 -8.66
CA THR A 65 9.42 -5.32 -7.36
C THR A 65 10.75 -4.59 -7.14
N PRO A 66 11.73 -4.61 -8.07
CA PRO A 66 13.01 -3.96 -7.81
C PRO A 66 12.85 -2.46 -7.55
N ALA A 67 11.96 -1.79 -8.29
CA ALA A 67 11.66 -0.37 -8.09
C ALA A 67 11.01 -0.11 -6.73
N TYR A 68 10.05 -0.95 -6.31
CA TYR A 68 9.45 -0.83 -4.97
C TYR A 68 10.49 -1.07 -3.86
N VAL A 69 11.35 -2.07 -4.01
CA VAL A 69 12.45 -2.35 -3.07
C VAL A 69 13.39 -1.15 -2.93
N GLN A 70 13.84 -0.60 -4.04
CA GLN A 70 14.68 0.60 -4.06
C GLN A 70 13.97 1.79 -3.42
N CYS A 71 12.67 1.94 -3.68
CA CYS A 71 11.84 2.98 -3.10
C CYS A 71 11.77 2.88 -1.56
N ILE A 72 11.60 1.67 -1.03
CA ILE A 72 11.62 1.44 0.42
C ILE A 72 13.00 1.82 0.99
N GLN A 73 14.11 1.48 0.32
CA GLN A 73 15.47 1.83 0.77
C GLN A 73 15.69 3.34 0.83
N ASN A 74 15.11 4.10 -0.11
CA ASN A 74 15.18 5.56 -0.09
C ASN A 74 14.38 6.17 1.06
N LEU A 75 13.24 5.57 1.40
CA LEU A 75 12.36 6.04 2.48
C LEU A 75 12.83 5.59 3.87
N SER A 76 13.49 4.43 3.98
CA SER A 76 13.86 3.81 5.24
C SER A 76 15.37 3.57 5.33
N VAL A 77 16.05 4.35 6.18
CA VAL A 77 17.51 4.28 6.40
C VAL A 77 17.95 2.96 7.07
N ASP A 78 17.05 2.26 7.79
CA ASP A 78 17.38 1.11 8.66
C ASP A 78 16.73 -0.23 8.26
N SER A 79 16.27 -0.38 7.01
CA SER A 79 15.44 -1.54 6.67
C SER A 79 16.25 -2.78 6.28
N SER A 80 16.72 -3.51 7.30
CA SER A 80 17.46 -4.78 7.21
C SER A 80 16.68 -5.97 6.61
N ASP A 81 15.37 -5.85 6.36
CA ASP A 81 14.50 -6.94 5.88
C ASP A 81 14.03 -6.82 4.41
N ILE A 82 14.44 -5.76 3.68
CA ILE A 82 13.98 -5.49 2.30
C ILE A 82 14.39 -6.56 1.28
N SER A 83 15.49 -7.29 1.52
CA SER A 83 16.03 -8.29 0.59
C SER A 83 15.11 -9.51 0.38
N THR A 84 13.95 -9.56 1.05
CA THR A 84 13.05 -10.71 1.08
C THR A 84 11.84 -10.59 0.14
N PHE A 85 11.63 -9.46 -0.55
CA PHE A 85 10.41 -9.20 -1.31
C PHE A 85 10.54 -9.29 -2.85
N PRO A 86 9.60 -10.00 -3.48
CA PRO A 86 9.43 -11.43 -3.31
C PRO A 86 10.72 -12.17 -3.67
N GLN A 87 11.03 -13.20 -2.91
CA GLN A 87 11.97 -14.24 -3.32
C GLN A 87 11.54 -14.83 -4.67
N PRO A 88 12.48 -15.29 -5.52
CA PRO A 88 12.16 -15.94 -6.80
C PRO A 88 11.20 -17.15 -6.69
N ASP A 89 11.00 -17.68 -5.48
CA ASP A 89 10.12 -18.82 -5.19
C ASP A 89 8.71 -18.45 -4.71
N ALA A 90 8.37 -17.16 -4.60
CA ALA A 90 7.03 -16.75 -4.18
C ALA A 90 5.98 -17.16 -5.24
N THR A 91 5.02 -17.99 -4.84
CA THR A 91 3.93 -18.41 -5.71
C THR A 91 3.02 -17.23 -6.06
N GLN A 92 2.42 -17.24 -7.25
CA GLN A 92 1.41 -16.25 -7.65
C GLN A 92 0.29 -16.11 -6.60
N ARG A 93 -0.09 -17.21 -5.94
CA ARG A 93 -1.09 -17.20 -4.86
C ARG A 93 -0.64 -16.39 -3.65
N GLN A 94 0.62 -16.52 -3.22
CA GLN A 94 1.17 -15.76 -2.10
C GLN A 94 1.21 -14.26 -2.43
N LEU A 95 1.62 -13.92 -3.64
CA LEU A 95 1.65 -12.53 -4.11
C LEU A 95 0.24 -11.93 -4.21
N ALA A 96 -0.72 -12.65 -4.80
CA ALA A 96 -2.12 -12.24 -4.83
C ALA A 96 -2.68 -12.02 -3.42
N THR A 97 -2.38 -12.93 -2.49
CA THR A 97 -2.78 -12.79 -1.08
C THR A 97 -2.16 -11.55 -0.47
N CYS A 98 -0.88 -11.28 -0.71
CA CYS A 98 -0.21 -10.08 -0.21
C CYS A 98 -0.87 -8.79 -0.72
N LEU A 99 -1.11 -8.68 -2.02
CA LEU A 99 -1.72 -7.49 -2.64
C LEU A 99 -3.12 -7.23 -2.07
N LEU A 100 -3.91 -8.28 -1.84
CA LEU A 100 -5.24 -8.18 -1.22
C LEU A 100 -5.22 -7.70 0.24
N GLN A 101 -4.07 -7.74 0.92
CA GLN A 101 -3.94 -7.23 2.29
C GLN A 101 -3.66 -5.72 2.35
N ILE A 102 -3.35 -5.05 1.24
CA ILE A 102 -3.02 -3.63 1.24
C ILE A 102 -4.22 -2.78 1.68
N ALA A 103 -5.41 -2.99 1.11
CA ALA A 103 -6.59 -2.22 1.52
C ALA A 103 -6.99 -2.45 3.00
N PRO A 104 -7.03 -3.69 3.54
CA PRO A 104 -7.20 -3.92 4.97
C PRO A 104 -6.14 -3.24 5.85
N ASP A 105 -4.87 -3.26 5.42
CA ASP A 105 -3.79 -2.60 6.13
C ASP A 105 -3.89 -1.08 6.09
N HIS A 106 -4.28 -0.51 4.95
CA HIS A 106 -4.51 0.92 4.81
C HIS A 106 -5.55 1.43 5.81
N VAL A 107 -6.68 0.71 5.96
CA VAL A 107 -7.70 1.04 6.98
C VAL A 107 -7.13 0.89 8.39
N LYS A 108 -6.35 -0.17 8.65
CA LYS A 108 -5.72 -0.42 9.95
C LYS A 108 -4.76 0.73 10.33
N TYR A 109 -3.92 1.19 9.41
CA TYR A 109 -2.96 2.27 9.65
C TYR A 109 -3.63 3.65 9.70
N PHE A 110 -4.64 3.90 8.87
CA PHE A 110 -5.42 5.12 8.94
C PHE A 110 -6.08 5.32 10.32
N LEU A 111 -6.61 4.25 10.92
CA LEU A 111 -7.24 4.28 12.23
C LEU A 111 -6.23 4.26 13.40
N ASP A 112 -5.05 3.70 13.20
CA ASP A 112 -4.04 3.43 14.23
C ASP A 112 -2.64 3.37 13.59
N ASN A 113 -2.08 4.55 13.30
CA ASN A 113 -0.87 4.69 12.49
C ASN A 113 0.38 4.08 13.17
N ASP A 114 0.40 4.00 14.49
CA ASP A 114 1.51 3.39 15.24
C ASP A 114 1.72 1.92 14.86
N LYS A 115 0.67 1.25 14.35
CA LYS A 115 0.78 -0.11 13.80
C LYS A 115 1.62 -0.17 12.53
N ALA A 116 1.79 0.93 11.81
CA ALA A 116 2.67 0.98 10.64
C ALA A 116 4.13 0.80 11.07
N SER A 117 4.54 1.20 12.28
CA SER A 117 5.91 1.02 12.77
C SER A 117 6.30 -0.42 13.08
N THR A 118 5.34 -1.36 13.10
CA THR A 118 5.63 -2.79 13.27
C THR A 118 5.88 -3.45 11.90
N PRO A 119 7.08 -4.02 11.65
CA PRO A 119 7.37 -4.70 10.39
C PRO A 119 6.41 -5.86 10.12
N ILE A 120 6.00 -6.04 8.87
CA ILE A 120 5.18 -7.19 8.47
C ILE A 120 6.10 -8.39 8.25
N PRO A 121 5.80 -9.57 8.82
CA PRO A 121 6.63 -10.76 8.62
C PRO A 121 6.86 -11.06 7.13
N ALA A 122 8.11 -11.30 6.74
CA ALA A 122 8.51 -11.50 5.34
C ALA A 122 7.64 -12.53 4.60
N SER A 123 7.29 -13.63 5.27
CA SER A 123 6.44 -14.71 4.72
C SER A 123 5.00 -14.29 4.39
N LYS A 124 4.56 -13.12 4.86
CA LYS A 124 3.22 -12.55 4.63
C LYS A 124 3.26 -11.26 3.82
N ASN A 125 4.43 -10.84 3.37
CA ASN A 125 4.65 -9.51 2.84
C ASN A 125 5.18 -9.56 1.40
N CYS A 126 5.17 -8.41 0.74
CA CYS A 126 5.67 -8.21 -0.61
C CYS A 126 6.04 -6.74 -0.77
N ALA A 127 6.84 -6.42 -1.79
CA ALA A 127 7.50 -5.12 -1.87
C ALA A 127 6.49 -3.96 -1.87
N LEU A 128 5.36 -4.10 -2.59
CA LEU A 128 4.35 -3.06 -2.63
C LEU A 128 3.60 -2.88 -1.29
N ARG A 129 3.34 -3.97 -0.56
CA ARG A 129 2.68 -3.91 0.75
C ARG A 129 3.62 -3.33 1.82
N GLU A 130 4.90 -3.66 1.75
CA GLU A 130 5.91 -3.05 2.63
C GLU A 130 6.10 -1.57 2.34
N LEU A 131 6.16 -1.20 1.05
CA LEU A 131 6.25 0.19 0.64
C LEU A 131 5.04 0.99 1.14
N HIS A 132 3.84 0.40 1.05
CA HIS A 132 2.64 0.99 1.63
C HIS A 132 2.76 1.21 3.15
N ARG A 133 3.23 0.20 3.91
CA ARG A 133 3.49 0.35 5.35
C ARG A 133 4.48 1.48 5.65
N VAL A 134 5.60 1.53 4.92
CA VAL A 134 6.63 2.55 5.10
C VAL A 134 6.10 3.94 4.78
N ALA A 135 5.27 4.09 3.74
CA ALA A 135 4.62 5.38 3.50
C ALA A 135 3.72 5.82 4.65
N HIS A 136 3.03 4.90 5.35
CA HIS A 136 2.29 5.23 6.58
C HIS A 136 3.22 5.63 7.74
N VAL A 137 4.45 5.12 7.80
CA VAL A 137 5.46 5.61 8.76
C VAL A 137 5.88 7.05 8.43
N GLU A 138 6.08 7.37 7.15
CA GLU A 138 6.55 8.68 6.70
C GLU A 138 5.47 9.77 6.68
N LEU A 139 4.28 9.44 6.17
CA LEU A 139 3.17 10.40 5.95
C LEU A 139 2.08 10.31 7.01
N GLY A 140 2.12 9.31 7.88
CA GLY A 140 1.02 9.03 8.79
C GLY A 140 -0.28 8.67 8.07
N PRO A 141 -1.45 9.07 8.60
CA PRO A 141 -2.76 8.82 8.00
C PRO A 141 -2.98 9.41 6.60
N LEU A 142 -2.02 10.20 6.07
CA LEU A 142 -2.10 10.81 4.75
C LEU A 142 -1.62 9.89 3.62
N ALA A 143 -0.94 8.77 3.93
CA ALA A 143 -0.46 7.81 2.94
C ALA A 143 -1.61 7.10 2.21
#